data_AF-A0A975H8H8-F1
#
_entry.id   AF-A0A975H8H8-F1
#
_cell.length_a   1.000
_cell.length_b   1.000
_cell.length_c   1.000
_cell.angle_alpha   90.00
_cell.angle_beta   90.00
_cell.angle_gamma   90.00
#
_symmetry.space_group_name_H-M   'P 1'
#
loop_
_entity.id
_entity.type
_entity.pdbx_description
1 polymer ?
#
loop_
_entity_poly.entity_id
_entity_poly.type
_entity_poly.pdbx_seq_one_letter_code
_entity_poly.pdbx_strand_id
1 'polypeptide(L)'
;MKPTKSTQIFLTILAFIGTIVFTSCSSNNNDIEEQELSEIVMKNFVEDIKNMAVPSNLSNSQNQYAQQANAQFEFLKTIGSSYATLFTVPTNAVAAKLSRKFAGKSNSFTSKTYTWSANGTSITYTITENSDRYSFTYNIVSSDFTGKFMDGYQLKDGSYAEVSLYANNQTVSTIKWWVTNEITKIQFEADNNKLVLELNTSDNSGSIKVYESSFLSALFKWNANGTGSYTDYNTNETYTW
;
A
#
# COMPACT_ATOMS: atom_id res chain seq x y z
N MET A 1 34.36 -21.62 16.84
CA MET A 1 33.70 -21.12 15.61
C MET A 1 32.25 -21.59 15.66
N LYS A 2 31.31 -20.70 15.95
CA LYS A 2 29.87 -21.00 16.12
C LYS A 2 29.10 -20.27 15.01
N PRO A 3 28.11 -20.92 14.36
CA PRO A 3 27.32 -20.27 13.33
C PRO A 3 26.34 -19.27 13.95
N THR A 4 26.24 -18.12 13.30
CA THR A 4 25.31 -17.01 13.53
C THR A 4 23.87 -17.46 13.23
N LYS A 5 22.98 -17.31 14.21
CA LYS A 5 21.52 -17.39 14.04
C LYS A 5 20.98 -15.97 13.94
N SER A 6 20.61 -15.52 12.76
CA SER A 6 19.63 -14.43 12.59
C SER A 6 19.16 -14.37 11.15
N THR A 7 18.33 -15.33 10.77
CA THR A 7 17.43 -15.21 9.62
C THR A 7 16.33 -16.23 9.88
N GLN A 8 15.15 -15.75 10.29
CA GLN A 8 13.84 -16.42 10.25
C GLN A 8 12.93 -15.79 11.30
N ILE A 9 12.29 -14.66 10.99
CA ILE A 9 10.96 -14.32 11.53
C ILE A 9 10.25 -13.47 10.48
N PHE A 10 9.52 -14.11 9.56
CA PHE A 10 8.43 -13.49 8.79
C PHE A 10 7.59 -14.63 8.22
N LEU A 11 6.59 -15.09 8.98
CA LEU A 11 5.46 -15.90 8.53
C LEU A 11 4.71 -16.43 9.76
N THR A 12 3.81 -15.64 10.34
CA THR A 12 2.59 -16.17 10.96
C THR A 12 1.62 -15.00 11.17
N ILE A 13 0.48 -15.02 10.50
CA ILE A 13 -0.89 -14.71 10.97
C ILE A 13 -1.74 -14.66 9.70
N LEU A 14 -2.26 -15.83 9.31
CA LEU A 14 -3.34 -15.95 8.34
C LEU A 14 -4.17 -17.18 8.75
N ALA A 15 -5.24 -16.95 9.51
CA ALA A 15 -6.41 -17.82 9.59
C ALA A 15 -7.42 -17.27 10.61
N PHE A 16 -8.50 -16.65 10.13
CA PHE A 16 -9.84 -16.95 10.66
C PHE A 16 -10.92 -16.51 9.66
N ILE A 17 -11.64 -17.48 9.09
CA ILE A 17 -12.86 -17.29 8.31
C ILE A 17 -13.98 -18.07 9.02
N GLY A 18 -15.14 -17.43 9.17
CA GLY A 18 -16.44 -18.03 9.53
C GLY A 18 -16.82 -17.78 10.99
N THR A 19 -18.00 -17.29 11.35
CA THR A 19 -19.32 -17.43 10.71
C THR A 19 -20.24 -16.28 11.13
N ILE A 20 -21.08 -15.84 10.18
CA ILE A 20 -22.19 -14.90 10.37
C ILE A 20 -23.34 -15.65 11.03
N VAL A 21 -23.92 -15.09 12.10
CA VAL A 21 -25.31 -15.35 12.47
C VAL A 21 -25.96 -14.01 12.82
N PHE A 22 -26.95 -13.62 12.03
CA PHE A 22 -27.83 -12.49 12.27
C PHE A 22 -28.81 -12.81 13.40
N THR A 23 -29.08 -11.86 14.30
CA THR A 23 -30.42 -11.62 14.87
C THR A 23 -30.57 -10.20 15.46
N SER A 24 -31.42 -9.41 14.79
CA SER A 24 -32.48 -8.52 15.30
C SER A 24 -32.19 -7.20 16.06
N CYS A 25 -32.41 -6.11 15.32
CA CYS A 25 -33.18 -4.87 15.59
C CYS A 25 -33.40 -4.33 17.01
N SER A 26 -33.12 -3.02 17.18
CA SER A 26 -34.09 -2.03 17.67
C SER A 26 -33.52 -0.60 17.68
N SER A 27 -33.88 0.19 16.68
CA SER A 27 -34.52 1.53 16.81
C SER A 27 -34.26 2.35 15.55
N ASN A 28 -35.33 2.75 14.87
CA ASN A 28 -35.31 3.77 13.82
C ASN A 28 -34.69 5.05 14.39
N ASN A 29 -33.45 5.31 14.02
CA ASN A 29 -32.94 6.66 13.92
C ASN A 29 -32.47 6.77 12.47
N ASN A 30 -33.02 7.73 11.71
CA ASN A 30 -32.47 8.12 10.41
C ASN A 30 -31.16 8.88 10.62
N ASP A 31 -30.23 8.28 11.36
CA ASP A 31 -28.84 8.66 11.31
C ASP A 31 -28.35 8.11 9.98
N ILE A 32 -28.06 9.01 9.04
CA ILE A 32 -27.25 8.68 7.87
C ILE A 32 -26.03 7.97 8.45
N GLU A 33 -25.89 6.66 8.22
CA GLU A 33 -24.74 5.89 8.70
C GLU A 33 -23.50 6.62 8.24
N GLU A 34 -22.83 7.30 9.19
CA GLU A 34 -21.63 8.07 8.92
C GLU A 34 -20.58 7.03 8.55
N GLN A 35 -20.36 6.88 7.24
CA GLN A 35 -19.51 5.83 6.71
C GLN A 35 -18.16 5.88 7.42
N GLU A 36 -17.76 4.74 7.97
CA GLU A 36 -16.57 4.64 8.81
C GLU A 36 -15.33 5.04 8.00
N LEU A 37 -14.55 6.02 8.49
CA LEU A 37 -13.39 6.54 7.75
C LEU A 37 -12.38 5.41 7.44
N SER A 38 -12.31 4.37 8.28
CA SER A 38 -11.47 3.19 8.05
C SER A 38 -11.95 2.32 6.89
N GLU A 39 -13.21 2.43 6.47
CA GLU A 39 -13.76 1.68 5.32
C GLU A 39 -13.55 2.40 3.99
N ILE A 40 -13.31 3.72 4.03
CA ILE A 40 -13.11 4.55 2.83
C ILE A 40 -11.62 4.68 2.51
N VAL A 41 -10.78 4.84 3.54
CA VAL A 41 -9.36 5.09 3.35
C VAL A 41 -8.67 3.89 2.69
N MET A 42 -7.95 4.17 1.61
CA MET A 42 -7.16 3.27 0.76
C MET A 42 -7.96 2.17 0.03
N LYS A 43 -9.27 2.03 0.25
CA LYS A 43 -10.07 0.95 -0.34
C LYS A 43 -9.95 0.85 -1.87
N ASN A 44 -10.19 1.95 -2.59
CA ASN A 44 -10.16 1.96 -4.05
C ASN A 44 -8.77 1.60 -4.60
N PHE A 45 -7.70 2.16 -4.03
CA PHE A 45 -6.32 1.82 -4.42
C PHE A 45 -6.05 0.33 -4.28
N VAL A 46 -6.55 -0.30 -3.22
CA VAL A 46 -6.33 -1.73 -2.97
C VAL A 46 -7.06 -2.59 -4.00
N GLU A 47 -8.27 -2.19 -4.39
CA GLU A 47 -9.00 -2.84 -5.48
C GLU A 47 -8.29 -2.66 -6.82
N ASP A 48 -7.84 -1.44 -7.15
CA ASP A 48 -7.10 -1.15 -8.38
C ASP A 48 -5.83 -1.99 -8.49
N ILE A 49 -5.02 -2.06 -7.42
CA ILE A 49 -3.78 -2.84 -7.38
C ILE A 49 -4.07 -4.34 -7.54
N LYS A 50 -5.11 -4.86 -6.89
CA LYS A 50 -5.50 -6.29 -7.01
C LYS A 50 -5.86 -6.66 -8.44
N ASN A 51 -6.48 -5.72 -9.17
CA ASN A 51 -6.91 -5.90 -10.55
C ASN A 51 -5.79 -5.74 -11.59
N MET A 52 -4.64 -5.16 -11.22
CA MET A 52 -3.48 -5.09 -12.11
C MET A 52 -3.05 -6.48 -12.57
N ALA A 53 -2.72 -6.62 -13.84
CA ALA A 53 -2.14 -7.85 -14.40
C ALA A 53 -1.15 -7.50 -15.52
N VAL A 54 -0.21 -8.40 -15.77
CA VAL A 54 0.58 -8.39 -17.01
C VAL A 54 -0.10 -9.25 -18.09
N PRO A 55 0.20 -9.04 -19.38
CA PRO A 55 -0.29 -9.90 -20.44
C PRO A 55 0.11 -11.37 -20.24
N SER A 56 -0.77 -12.30 -20.58
CA SER A 56 -0.55 -13.75 -20.38
C SER A 56 0.69 -14.28 -21.10
N ASN A 57 1.04 -13.72 -22.26
CA ASN A 57 2.25 -14.09 -22.98
C ASN A 57 3.52 -13.68 -22.23
N LEU A 58 3.48 -12.61 -21.42
CA LEU A 58 4.59 -12.23 -20.55
C LEU A 58 4.67 -13.15 -19.34
N SER A 59 3.55 -13.35 -18.62
CA SER A 59 3.55 -14.16 -17.39
C SER A 59 3.86 -15.64 -17.62
N ASN A 60 3.55 -16.18 -18.81
CA ASN A 60 3.86 -17.56 -19.19
C ASN A 60 5.17 -17.71 -20.00
N SER A 61 5.89 -16.61 -20.24
CA SER A 61 7.11 -16.64 -21.05
C SER A 61 8.20 -17.49 -20.40
N GLN A 62 8.94 -18.22 -21.25
CA GLN A 62 10.13 -18.96 -20.86
C GLN A 62 11.41 -18.11 -20.98
N ASN A 63 11.31 -16.87 -21.48
CA ASN A 63 12.45 -15.95 -21.55
C ASN A 63 12.80 -15.43 -20.16
N GLN A 64 14.07 -15.49 -19.78
CA GLN A 64 14.53 -15.07 -18.45
C GLN A 64 14.17 -13.61 -18.10
N TYR A 65 14.19 -12.69 -19.07
CA TYR A 65 13.92 -11.28 -18.83
C TYR A 65 12.43 -11.00 -18.68
N ALA A 66 11.59 -11.74 -19.41
CA ALA A 66 10.14 -11.71 -19.21
C ALA A 66 9.77 -12.26 -17.81
N GLN A 67 10.42 -13.33 -17.35
CA GLN A 67 10.22 -13.87 -16.00
C GLN A 67 10.65 -12.89 -14.91
N GLN A 68 11.78 -12.20 -15.11
CA GLN A 68 12.23 -11.14 -14.20
C GLN A 68 11.25 -9.96 -14.17
N ALA A 69 10.75 -9.52 -15.32
CA ALA A 69 9.72 -8.47 -15.40
C ALA A 69 8.45 -8.88 -14.63
N ASN A 70 7.99 -10.13 -14.82
CA ASN A 70 6.83 -10.66 -14.11
C ASN A 70 7.06 -10.72 -12.59
N ALA A 71 8.23 -11.20 -12.15
CA ALA A 71 8.55 -11.28 -10.73
C ALA A 71 8.59 -9.90 -10.05
N GLN A 72 9.16 -8.88 -10.71
CA GLN A 72 9.18 -7.51 -10.19
C GLN A 72 7.78 -6.88 -10.20
N PHE A 73 6.97 -7.16 -11.22
CA PHE A 73 5.56 -6.76 -11.26
C PHE A 73 4.79 -7.33 -10.07
N GLU A 74 4.88 -8.65 -9.85
CA GLU A 74 4.18 -9.32 -8.76
C GLU A 74 4.68 -8.87 -7.38
N PHE A 75 5.97 -8.56 -7.25
CA PHE A 75 6.50 -7.93 -6.03
C PHE A 75 5.83 -6.58 -5.76
N LEU A 76 5.80 -5.67 -6.75
CA LEU A 76 5.21 -4.34 -6.61
C LEU A 76 3.69 -4.39 -6.37
N LYS A 77 3.00 -5.31 -7.04
CA LYS A 77 1.58 -5.57 -6.82
C LYS A 77 1.33 -6.09 -5.40
N THR A 78 2.10 -7.08 -4.97
CA THR A 78 1.98 -7.69 -3.63
C THR A 78 2.25 -6.67 -2.55
N ILE A 79 3.37 -5.95 -2.61
CA ILE A 79 3.71 -4.96 -1.59
C ILE A 79 2.68 -3.83 -1.59
N GLY A 80 2.27 -3.35 -2.76
CA GLY A 80 1.19 -2.36 -2.93
C GLY A 80 -0.10 -2.77 -2.23
N SER A 81 -0.52 -4.02 -2.43
CA SER A 81 -1.72 -4.55 -1.78
C SER A 81 -1.53 -4.90 -0.29
N SER A 82 -0.31 -5.17 0.18
CA SER A 82 -0.07 -5.53 1.59
C SER A 82 -0.24 -4.34 2.53
N TYR A 83 0.07 -3.12 2.08
CA TYR A 83 -0.17 -1.91 2.86
C TYR A 83 -1.66 -1.75 3.20
N ALA A 84 -2.57 -2.23 2.34
CA ALA A 84 -4.01 -2.29 2.59
C ALA A 84 -4.36 -2.89 3.96
N THR A 85 -3.68 -3.98 4.30
CA THR A 85 -3.98 -4.77 5.49
C THR A 85 -3.69 -4.00 6.76
N LEU A 86 -2.74 -3.05 6.71
CA LEU A 86 -2.38 -2.19 7.83
C LEU A 86 -3.47 -1.13 8.14
N PHE A 87 -4.39 -0.89 7.20
CA PHE A 87 -5.52 0.03 7.39
C PHE A 87 -6.78 -0.67 7.90
N THR A 88 -6.78 -2.00 7.97
CA THR A 88 -7.93 -2.76 8.46
C THR A 88 -8.00 -2.64 9.99
N VAL A 89 -9.05 -1.99 10.49
CA VAL A 89 -9.33 -1.87 11.92
C VAL A 89 -9.98 -3.17 12.41
N PRO A 90 -9.42 -3.85 13.43
CA PRO A 90 -10.00 -5.08 13.94
C PRO A 90 -11.27 -4.82 14.74
N THR A 91 -12.14 -5.83 14.84
CA THR A 91 -13.46 -5.71 15.50
C THR A 91 -13.38 -5.40 16.99
N ASN A 92 -12.25 -5.69 17.65
CA ASN A 92 -12.03 -5.38 19.05
C ASN A 92 -11.41 -3.98 19.28
N ALA A 93 -11.26 -3.17 18.25
CA ALA A 93 -10.73 -1.82 18.39
C ALA A 93 -11.73 -0.89 19.08
N VAL A 94 -11.21 -0.02 19.94
CA VAL A 94 -11.97 1.06 20.57
C VAL A 94 -11.80 2.32 19.71
N ALA A 95 -12.90 2.88 19.24
CA ALA A 95 -12.92 4.10 18.45
C ALA A 95 -13.20 5.34 19.32
N ALA A 96 -12.43 6.41 19.13
CA ALA A 96 -12.65 7.72 19.72
C ALA A 96 -12.74 8.77 18.61
N LYS A 97 -13.85 9.53 18.58
CA LYS A 97 -14.05 10.65 17.65
C LYS A 97 -13.53 11.94 18.29
N LEU A 98 -12.63 12.64 17.60
CA LEU A 98 -12.17 13.98 17.96
C LEU A 98 -12.65 14.97 16.91
N SER A 99 -13.76 15.65 17.20
CA SER A 99 -14.26 16.75 16.39
C SER A 99 -13.70 18.07 16.96
N ARG A 100 -12.66 18.65 16.34
CA ARG A 100 -12.22 20.01 16.69
C ARG A 100 -12.96 21.02 15.81
N LYS A 101 -13.95 21.70 16.38
CA LYS A 101 -14.52 22.92 15.80
C LYS A 101 -13.58 24.08 16.11
N PHE A 102 -12.83 24.58 15.13
CA PHE A 102 -12.14 25.86 15.26
C PHE A 102 -13.15 26.98 15.03
N ALA A 103 -13.27 27.91 15.99
CA ALA A 103 -14.06 29.11 15.83
C ALA A 103 -13.42 29.97 14.71
N GLY A 104 -14.08 30.07 13.55
CA GLY A 104 -13.76 31.07 12.53
C GLY A 104 -13.74 30.63 11.06
N LYS A 105 -13.74 29.33 10.72
CA LYS A 105 -13.91 28.86 9.33
C LYS A 105 -14.69 27.54 9.32
N SER A 106 -15.65 27.38 8.41
CA SER A 106 -16.58 26.25 8.30
C SER A 106 -15.95 24.90 7.93
N ASN A 107 -14.64 24.72 8.09
CA ASN A 107 -13.97 23.46 7.82
C ASN A 107 -13.87 22.68 9.12
N SER A 108 -14.90 21.90 9.43
CA SER A 108 -14.80 20.88 10.48
C SER A 108 -13.79 19.82 10.04
N PHE A 109 -12.62 19.79 10.67
CA PHE A 109 -11.72 18.65 10.55
C PHE A 109 -12.27 17.53 11.43
N THR A 110 -12.65 16.43 10.81
CA THR A 110 -13.08 15.23 11.53
C THR A 110 -11.87 14.31 11.64
N SER A 111 -11.46 14.04 12.88
CA SER A 111 -10.44 13.03 13.16
C SER A 111 -11.06 11.89 13.93
N LYS A 112 -10.67 10.66 13.59
CA LYS A 112 -11.08 9.45 14.28
C LYS A 112 -9.86 8.62 14.60
N THR A 113 -9.76 8.22 15.87
CA THR A 113 -8.66 7.42 16.39
C THR A 113 -9.19 6.07 16.82
N TYR A 114 -8.52 5.00 16.39
CA TYR A 114 -8.79 3.62 16.74
C TYR A 114 -7.62 3.07 17.55
N THR A 115 -7.92 2.40 18.66
CA THR A 115 -6.90 1.79 19.51
C THR A 115 -7.25 0.34 19.78
N TRP A 116 -6.27 -0.54 19.63
CA TRP A 116 -6.40 -1.95 20.00
C TRP A 116 -5.07 -2.48 20.51
N SER A 117 -5.13 -3.55 21.30
CA SER A 117 -3.95 -4.18 21.87
C SER A 117 -4.05 -5.70 21.77
N ALA A 118 -2.91 -6.35 21.55
CA ALA A 118 -2.77 -7.81 21.60
C ALA A 118 -1.33 -8.16 22.00
N ASN A 119 -1.17 -9.18 22.86
CA ASN A 119 0.13 -9.75 23.23
C ASN A 119 1.20 -8.73 23.68
N GLY A 120 0.81 -7.73 24.48
CA GLY A 120 1.74 -6.70 24.97
C GLY A 120 2.08 -5.60 23.95
N THR A 121 1.48 -5.64 22.77
CA THR A 121 1.57 -4.59 21.75
C THR A 121 0.25 -3.81 21.71
N SER A 122 0.33 -2.48 21.71
CA SER A 122 -0.78 -1.55 21.55
C SER A 122 -0.58 -0.74 20.28
N ILE A 123 -1.65 -0.54 19.53
CA ILE A 123 -1.69 0.20 18.28
C ILE A 123 -2.62 1.39 18.44
N THR A 124 -2.22 2.53 17.90
CA THR A 124 -3.06 3.71 17.74
C THR A 124 -3.06 4.15 16.29
N TYR A 125 -4.20 4.01 15.63
CA TYR A 125 -4.42 4.39 14.24
C TYR A 125 -5.33 5.62 14.17
N THR A 126 -4.84 6.72 13.62
CA THR A 126 -5.60 7.97 13.51
C THR A 126 -5.83 8.30 12.04
N ILE A 127 -7.07 8.58 11.67
CA ILE A 127 -7.46 9.10 10.36
C ILE A 127 -7.94 10.54 10.56
N THR A 128 -7.48 11.44 9.70
CA THR A 128 -7.90 12.84 9.67
C THR A 128 -8.41 13.18 8.29
N GLU A 129 -9.65 13.61 8.23
CA GLU A 129 -10.27 14.11 7.01
C GLU A 129 -9.97 15.61 6.83
N ASN A 130 -9.41 15.96 5.67
CA ASN A 130 -9.19 17.32 5.23
C ASN A 130 -10.08 17.64 4.01
N SER A 131 -9.98 18.85 3.46
CA SER A 131 -10.80 19.26 2.30
C SER A 131 -10.54 18.44 1.05
N ASP A 132 -9.28 18.07 0.79
CA ASP A 132 -8.82 17.42 -0.44
C ASP A 132 -8.29 15.99 -0.23
N ARG A 133 -8.07 15.58 1.01
CA ARG A 133 -7.38 14.33 1.33
C ARG A 133 -7.82 13.70 2.65
N TYR A 134 -7.54 12.42 2.80
CA TYR A 134 -7.49 11.73 4.08
C TYR A 134 -6.03 11.51 4.46
N SER A 135 -5.63 11.93 5.64
CA SER A 135 -4.30 11.66 6.20
C SER A 135 -4.41 10.62 7.30
N PHE A 136 -3.41 9.77 7.44
CA PHE A 136 -3.43 8.73 8.46
C PHE A 136 -2.08 8.55 9.13
N THR A 137 -2.10 8.05 10.36
CA THR A 137 -0.91 7.76 11.16
C THR A 137 -1.13 6.51 11.99
N TYR A 138 -0.10 5.67 12.09
CA TYR A 138 -0.10 4.42 12.83
C TYR A 138 1.06 4.43 13.82
N ASN A 139 0.75 4.36 15.11
CA ASN A 139 1.72 4.29 16.19
C ASN A 139 1.65 2.92 16.86
N ILE A 140 2.81 2.39 17.24
CA ILE A 140 2.94 1.12 17.95
C ILE A 140 3.63 1.39 19.29
N VAL A 141 3.14 0.73 20.34
CA VAL A 141 3.77 0.65 21.66
C VAL A 141 3.91 -0.82 22.03
N SER A 142 5.13 -1.29 22.26
CA SER A 142 5.49 -2.66 22.61
C SER A 142 6.77 -2.66 23.45
N SER A 143 7.25 -3.83 23.89
CA SER A 143 8.53 -3.95 24.61
C SER A 143 9.73 -3.49 23.77
N ASP A 144 9.67 -3.71 22.47
CA ASP A 144 10.81 -3.56 21.57
C ASP A 144 10.75 -2.27 20.74
N PHE A 145 9.56 -1.67 20.65
CA PHE A 145 9.31 -0.48 19.83
C PHE A 145 8.23 0.40 20.44
N THR A 146 8.50 1.70 20.54
CA THR A 146 7.51 2.73 20.86
C THR A 146 7.72 3.90 19.91
N GLY A 147 6.72 4.19 19.08
CA GLY A 147 6.79 5.34 18.18
C GLY A 147 5.84 5.25 16.98
N LYS A 148 6.06 6.18 16.05
CA LYS A 148 5.36 6.21 14.76
C LYS A 148 5.92 5.10 13.88
N PHE A 149 5.06 4.17 13.47
CA PHE A 149 5.40 3.06 12.58
C PHE A 149 5.13 3.42 11.11
N MET A 150 4.04 4.14 10.86
CA MET A 150 3.60 4.49 9.51
C MET A 150 2.84 5.81 9.50
N ASP A 151 2.96 6.58 8.42
CA ASP A 151 2.00 7.64 8.08
C ASP A 151 1.81 7.74 6.58
N GLY A 152 0.84 8.56 6.17
CA GLY A 152 0.56 8.78 4.78
C GLY A 152 -0.70 9.59 4.54
N TYR A 153 -1.07 9.68 3.27
CA TYR A 153 -2.32 10.29 2.86
C TYR A 153 -2.81 9.72 1.53
N GLN A 154 -4.12 9.89 1.28
CA GLN A 154 -4.72 9.70 -0.03
C GLN A 154 -5.52 10.95 -0.41
N LEU A 155 -5.51 11.31 -1.69
CA LEU A 155 -6.43 12.32 -2.22
C LEU A 155 -7.84 11.75 -2.27
N LYS A 156 -8.84 12.61 -2.02
CA LYS A 156 -10.26 12.23 -2.03
C LYS A 156 -10.77 11.82 -3.41
N ASP A 157 -10.12 12.30 -4.47
CA ASP A 157 -10.43 11.92 -5.85
C ASP A 157 -9.86 10.54 -6.24
N GLY A 158 -9.10 9.88 -5.35
CA GLY A 158 -8.50 8.57 -5.60
C GLY A 158 -7.32 8.60 -6.59
N SER A 159 -6.85 9.78 -7.01
CA SER A 159 -5.80 9.88 -8.02
C SER A 159 -4.39 9.63 -7.48
N TYR A 160 -4.20 9.84 -6.17
CA TYR A 160 -2.90 9.67 -5.51
C TYR A 160 -3.00 9.17 -4.07
N ALA A 161 -2.07 8.31 -3.69
CA ALA A 161 -1.80 7.95 -2.30
C ALA A 161 -0.30 7.79 -2.04
N GLU A 162 0.11 8.03 -0.80
CA GLU A 162 1.49 7.82 -0.35
C GLU A 162 1.50 7.31 1.08
N VAL A 163 2.39 6.36 1.35
CA VAL A 163 2.64 5.79 2.67
C VAL A 163 4.14 5.74 2.93
N SER A 164 4.56 6.17 4.11
CA SER A 164 5.93 6.01 4.61
C SER A 164 5.97 5.09 5.82
N LEU A 165 6.92 4.15 5.84
CA LEU A 165 7.25 3.33 6.99
C LEU A 165 8.46 3.90 7.72
N TYR A 166 8.44 3.74 9.05
CA TYR A 166 9.44 4.26 9.94
C TYR A 166 10.08 3.16 10.77
N ALA A 167 11.41 3.23 10.93
CA ALA A 167 12.14 2.53 11.97
C ALA A 167 13.11 3.52 12.62
N ASN A 168 13.24 3.49 13.95
CA ASN A 168 14.10 4.41 14.71
C ASN A 168 13.87 5.90 14.35
N ASN A 169 12.62 6.30 14.15
CA ASN A 169 12.20 7.64 13.72
C ASN A 169 12.78 8.12 12.37
N GLN A 170 13.28 7.21 11.54
CA GLN A 170 13.71 7.48 10.18
C GLN A 170 12.79 6.75 9.19
N THR A 171 12.52 7.39 8.05
CA THR A 171 11.79 6.72 6.95
C THR A 171 12.69 5.62 6.38
N VAL A 172 12.21 4.38 6.42
CA VAL A 172 12.93 3.22 5.85
C VAL A 172 12.40 2.82 4.48
N SER A 173 11.14 3.12 4.21
CA SER A 173 10.56 2.93 2.88
C SER A 173 9.38 3.85 2.64
N THR A 174 9.16 4.20 1.39
CA THR A 174 7.99 4.94 0.94
C THR A 174 7.38 4.23 -0.26
N ILE A 175 6.05 4.12 -0.27
CA ILE A 175 5.29 3.63 -1.41
C ILE A 175 4.28 4.70 -1.84
N LYS A 176 4.16 4.89 -3.15
CA LYS A 176 3.28 5.89 -3.77
C LYS A 176 2.49 5.24 -4.88
N TRP A 177 1.24 5.66 -5.03
CA TRP A 177 0.33 5.22 -6.07
C TRP A 177 -0.22 6.41 -6.83
N TRP A 178 -0.31 6.28 -8.15
CA TRP A 178 -1.08 7.17 -8.99
C TRP A 178 -2.05 6.34 -9.81
N VAL A 179 -3.32 6.72 -9.79
CA VAL A 179 -4.36 6.06 -10.58
C VAL A 179 -5.04 7.12 -11.43
N THR A 180 -4.99 6.93 -12.74
CA THR A 180 -5.75 7.71 -13.71
C THR A 180 -6.53 6.77 -14.62
N ASN A 181 -7.36 7.32 -15.50
CA ASN A 181 -8.10 6.52 -16.47
C ASN A 181 -7.19 5.78 -17.46
N GLU A 182 -5.93 6.22 -17.63
CA GLU A 182 -5.00 5.70 -18.63
C GLU A 182 -3.87 4.87 -18.00
N ILE A 183 -3.45 5.23 -16.79
CA ILE A 183 -2.24 4.68 -16.16
C ILE A 183 -2.49 4.38 -14.69
N THR A 184 -2.06 3.18 -14.28
CA THR A 184 -1.81 2.85 -12.88
C THR A 184 -0.30 2.83 -12.65
N LYS A 185 0.19 3.60 -11.68
CA LYS A 185 1.61 3.70 -11.33
C LYS A 185 1.83 3.37 -9.87
N ILE A 186 2.85 2.55 -9.61
CA ILE A 186 3.35 2.24 -8.26
C ILE A 186 4.82 2.62 -8.19
N GLN A 187 5.20 3.39 -7.18
CA GLN A 187 6.59 3.68 -6.88
C GLN A 187 6.91 3.19 -5.48
N PHE A 188 7.97 2.38 -5.35
CA PHE A 188 8.48 1.89 -4.09
C PHE A 188 9.92 2.36 -3.91
N GLU A 189 10.24 2.94 -2.76
CA GLU A 189 11.56 3.44 -2.40
C GLU A 189 12.01 2.82 -1.07
N ALA A 190 13.22 2.28 -1.02
CA ALA A 190 13.85 1.73 0.19
C ALA A 190 15.37 1.69 0.03
N ASP A 191 16.13 2.06 1.08
CA ASP A 191 17.60 1.94 1.14
C ASP A 191 18.34 2.40 -0.15
N ASN A 192 18.00 3.59 -0.65
CA ASN A 192 18.48 4.20 -1.91
C ASN A 192 18.05 3.52 -3.21
N ASN A 193 17.27 2.45 -3.14
CA ASN A 193 16.67 1.81 -4.30
C ASN A 193 15.29 2.41 -4.56
N LYS A 194 14.93 2.55 -5.84
CA LYS A 194 13.59 2.95 -6.25
C LYS A 194 13.12 2.09 -7.42
N LEU A 195 11.94 1.50 -7.26
CA LEU A 195 11.24 0.77 -8.30
C LEU A 195 10.02 1.60 -8.75
N VAL A 196 9.82 1.73 -10.06
CA VAL A 196 8.67 2.44 -10.62
C VAL A 196 7.99 1.56 -11.66
N LEU A 197 6.78 1.09 -11.33
CA LEU A 197 5.88 0.39 -12.25
C LEU A 197 4.89 1.40 -12.85
N GLU A 198 4.74 1.39 -14.17
CA GLU A 198 3.72 2.13 -14.91
C GLU A 198 2.99 1.14 -15.82
N LEU A 199 1.68 1.00 -15.66
CA LEU A 199 0.81 0.08 -16.40
C LEU A 199 -0.29 0.87 -17.12
N ASN A 200 -0.51 0.58 -18.40
CA ASN A 200 -1.66 1.06 -19.15
C ASN A 200 -2.91 0.28 -18.74
N THR A 201 -3.95 0.99 -18.31
CA THR A 201 -5.19 0.41 -17.79
C THR A 201 -6.05 -0.28 -18.86
N SER A 202 -5.85 0.04 -20.14
CA SER A 202 -6.68 -0.46 -21.25
C SER A 202 -6.16 -1.78 -21.85
N ASP A 203 -4.84 -1.98 -21.87
CA ASP A 203 -4.22 -3.09 -22.59
C ASP A 203 -3.14 -3.83 -21.80
N ASN A 204 -2.90 -3.44 -20.54
CA ASN A 204 -1.89 -4.00 -19.65
C ASN A 204 -0.45 -3.91 -20.18
N SER A 205 -0.16 -3.11 -21.21
CA SER A 205 1.22 -2.74 -21.56
C SER A 205 1.85 -1.91 -20.45
N GLY A 206 3.17 -1.91 -20.32
CA GLY A 206 3.78 -1.23 -19.19
C GLY A 206 5.29 -1.24 -19.14
N SER A 207 5.81 -0.73 -18.03
CA SER A 207 7.23 -0.71 -17.75
C SER A 207 7.54 -0.77 -16.26
N ILE A 208 8.73 -1.30 -15.93
CA ILE A 208 9.34 -1.22 -14.61
C ILE A 208 10.71 -0.57 -14.76
N LYS A 209 10.93 0.51 -14.03
CA LYS A 209 12.22 1.20 -13.93
C LYS A 209 12.84 0.90 -12.57
N VAL A 210 14.09 0.45 -12.57
CA VAL A 210 14.89 0.17 -11.37
C VAL A 210 15.95 1.24 -11.25
N TYR A 211 15.99 1.89 -10.09
CA TYR A 211 16.96 2.94 -9.78
C TYR A 211 17.79 2.55 -8.57
N GLU A 212 19.09 2.83 -8.64
CA GLU A 212 20.07 2.70 -7.57
C GLU A 212 20.70 4.07 -7.32
N SER A 213 20.50 4.65 -6.13
CA SER A 213 21.07 5.97 -5.76
C SER A 213 20.81 7.06 -6.81
N SER A 214 19.61 7.08 -7.40
CA SER A 214 19.13 7.94 -8.51
C SER A 214 19.54 7.56 -9.94
N PHE A 215 20.50 6.65 -10.13
CA PHE A 215 20.84 6.13 -11.45
C PHE A 215 19.80 5.10 -11.90
N LEU A 216 19.27 5.22 -13.13
CA LEU A 216 18.41 4.19 -13.72
C LEU A 216 19.29 3.00 -14.10
N SER A 217 19.28 1.93 -13.31
CA SER A 217 20.13 0.75 -13.53
C SER A 217 19.48 -0.25 -14.49
N ALA A 218 18.14 -0.35 -14.49
CA ALA A 218 17.42 -1.25 -15.39
C ALA A 218 16.06 -0.71 -15.84
N LEU A 219 15.65 -1.09 -17.04
CA LEU A 219 14.31 -0.86 -17.58
C LEU A 219 13.74 -2.15 -18.18
N PHE A 220 12.59 -2.58 -17.66
CA PHE A 220 11.73 -3.58 -18.29
C PHE A 220 10.59 -2.84 -18.98
N LYS A 221 10.28 -3.18 -20.23
CA LYS A 221 9.15 -2.63 -20.98
C LYS A 221 8.44 -3.74 -21.72
N TRP A 222 7.11 -3.74 -21.72
CA TRP A 222 6.32 -4.72 -22.45
C TRP A 222 5.12 -4.09 -23.15
N ASN A 223 4.67 -4.76 -24.21
CA ASN A 223 3.52 -4.38 -25.02
C ASN A 223 2.28 -5.19 -24.62
N ALA A 224 1.11 -4.80 -25.14
CA ALA A 224 -0.16 -5.48 -24.88
C ALA A 224 -0.16 -6.98 -25.25
N ASN A 225 0.61 -7.37 -26.26
CA ASN A 225 0.75 -8.76 -26.68
C ASN A 225 1.74 -9.57 -25.81
N GLY A 226 2.35 -8.96 -24.79
CA GLY A 226 3.32 -9.56 -23.88
C GLY A 226 4.77 -9.63 -24.38
N THR A 227 5.07 -9.21 -25.61
CA THR A 227 6.46 -9.02 -26.05
C THR A 227 7.08 -7.80 -25.38
N GLY A 228 8.40 -7.75 -25.27
CA GLY A 228 9.05 -6.65 -24.57
C GLY A 228 10.57 -6.63 -24.66
N SER A 229 11.15 -5.79 -23.82
CA SER A 229 12.59 -5.60 -23.73
C SER A 229 13.06 -5.32 -22.32
N TYR A 230 14.26 -5.79 -22.01
CA TYR A 230 15.03 -5.45 -20.83
C TYR A 230 16.29 -4.70 -21.27
N THR A 231 16.53 -3.53 -20.69
CA THR A 231 17.75 -2.74 -20.87
C THR A 231 18.49 -2.66 -19.55
N ASP A 232 19.74 -3.14 -19.53
CA ASP A 232 20.68 -2.92 -18.43
C ASP A 232 21.50 -1.67 -18.74
N TYR A 233 21.36 -0.63 -17.94
CA TYR A 233 22.09 0.63 -18.15
C TYR A 233 23.50 0.60 -17.57
N ASN A 234 23.85 -0.41 -16.76
CA ASN A 234 25.23 -0.60 -16.31
C ASN A 234 26.11 -1.15 -17.44
N THR A 235 25.57 -2.05 -18.27
CA THR A 235 26.29 -2.64 -19.42
C THR A 235 25.90 -2.02 -20.76
N ASN A 236 24.82 -1.23 -20.78
CA ASN A 236 24.21 -0.66 -21.98
C ASN A 236 23.73 -1.72 -22.99
N GLU A 237 23.34 -2.90 -22.49
CA GLU A 237 22.81 -4.01 -23.29
C GLU A 237 21.29 -4.01 -23.28
N THR A 238 20.68 -4.45 -24.38
CA THR A 238 19.23 -4.61 -24.50
C THR A 238 18.88 -5.99 -25.05
N TYR A 239 17.94 -6.65 -24.37
CA TYR A 239 17.46 -7.98 -24.69
C TYR A 239 15.95 -7.93 -24.94
N THR A 240 15.46 -8.71 -25.89
CA THR A 240 14.04 -8.74 -26.24
C THR A 240 13.42 -10.10 -25.96
N TRP A 241 12.10 -10.13 -25.83
CA TRP A 241 11.30 -11.34 -25.72
C TRP A 241 9.96 -11.18 -26.43
#